data_AF-A0A1Y4HF24-F1
#
_entry.id   AF-A0A1Y4HF24-F1
#
_cell.length_a   1.000
_cell.length_b   1.000
_cell.length_c   1.000
_cell.angle_alpha   90.00
_cell.angle_beta   90.00
_cell.angle_gamma   90.00
#
_symmetry.space_group_name_H-M   'P 1'
#
loop_
_entity.id
_entity.type
_entity.pdbx_description
1 polymer ?
#
loop_
_entity_poly.entity_id
_entity_poly.type
_entity_poly.pdbx_seq_one_letter_code
_entity_poly.pdbx_strand_id
1 'polypeptide(L)'
;MARIRQPKKVKEPVRLRMKDLSDGSKSLYLDIYRNGKRTYEYLKMYLIPETDENARRRNKATMNAANAIKSKRIIEMTNGEAGIENEKEKVFLLDWMQTYKENQEKRGKKDENQIKVAIRIIEDYAGKKVTLDQIDKAFCQGYIDYLMMEYRPRGKRVSNFTLKNYYRVLNSALNAAVRAELMRSNPFDKIDKSDKIRLPESKRSYMT
;
A
#
# COMPACT_ATOMS: atom_id res chain seq x y z
N MET A 1 -53.15 -25.64 10.14
CA MET A 1 -52.02 -25.76 9.18
C MET A 1 -51.10 -24.56 9.36
N ALA A 2 -49.83 -24.76 9.74
CA ALA A 2 -48.87 -23.67 9.95
C ALA A 2 -48.36 -23.13 8.60
N ARG A 3 -48.46 -21.82 8.37
CA ARG A 3 -47.93 -21.15 7.17
C ARG A 3 -46.40 -21.23 7.17
N ILE A 4 -45.83 -21.97 6.22
CA ILE A 4 -44.40 -21.97 5.92
C ILE A 4 -44.01 -20.55 5.46
N ARG A 5 -43.24 -19.83 6.27
CA ARG A 5 -42.69 -18.52 5.90
C ARG A 5 -41.57 -18.76 4.88
N GLN A 6 -41.78 -18.29 3.65
CA GLN A 6 -40.76 -18.31 2.60
C GLN A 6 -39.48 -17.59 3.08
N PRO A 7 -38.27 -18.11 2.79
CA PRO A 7 -37.03 -17.46 3.18
C PRO A 7 -36.93 -16.07 2.54
N LYS A 8 -36.61 -15.07 3.37
CA LYS A 8 -36.49 -13.67 2.96
C LYS A 8 -35.32 -13.57 1.97
N LYS A 9 -35.60 -13.34 0.66
CA LYS A 9 -34.57 -13.13 -0.36
C LYS A 9 -33.55 -12.10 0.16
N VAL A 10 -32.29 -12.51 0.23
CA VAL A 10 -31.18 -11.62 0.59
C VAL A 10 -31.19 -10.47 -0.41
N LYS A 11 -31.32 -9.23 0.06
CA LYS A 11 -31.30 -8.06 -0.83
C LYS A 11 -29.89 -7.94 -1.41
N GLU A 12 -29.75 -8.04 -2.74
CA GLU A 12 -28.48 -7.74 -3.40
C GLU A 12 -28.00 -6.33 -3.01
N PRO A 13 -26.79 -6.19 -2.43
CA PRO A 13 -26.29 -4.91 -1.94
C PRO A 13 -25.91 -3.93 -3.07
N VAL A 14 -25.58 -4.46 -4.26
CA VAL A 14 -25.21 -3.68 -5.44
C VAL A 14 -26.05 -4.13 -6.62
N ARG A 15 -26.67 -3.19 -7.34
CA ARG A 15 -27.46 -3.47 -8.57
C ARG A 15 -26.98 -2.59 -9.71
N LEU A 16 -26.80 -3.18 -10.89
CA LEU A 16 -26.54 -2.43 -12.12
C LEU A 16 -27.87 -1.88 -12.66
N ARG A 17 -27.94 -0.58 -12.95
CA ARG A 17 -29.11 0.11 -13.50
C ARG A 17 -28.72 0.98 -14.69
N MET A 18 -29.75 1.34 -15.46
CA MET A 18 -29.66 2.20 -16.64
C MET A 18 -30.41 3.50 -16.38
N LYS A 19 -29.89 4.62 -16.89
CA LYS A 19 -30.56 5.92 -16.95
C LYS A 19 -30.59 6.36 -18.41
N ASP A 20 -31.77 6.65 -18.93
CA ASP A 20 -31.92 7.17 -20.30
C ASP A 20 -31.40 8.61 -20.37
N LEU A 21 -30.71 8.92 -21.46
CA LEU A 21 -30.17 10.24 -21.78
C LEU A 21 -30.96 10.87 -22.93
N SER A 22 -30.84 12.20 -23.06
CA SER A 22 -31.55 12.98 -24.08
C SER A 22 -31.15 12.62 -25.51
N ASP A 23 -29.97 12.03 -25.70
CA ASP A 23 -29.44 11.57 -26.99
C ASP A 23 -29.91 10.15 -27.38
N GLY A 24 -30.77 9.51 -26.56
CA GLY A 24 -31.24 8.14 -26.77
C GLY A 24 -30.29 7.05 -26.29
N SER A 25 -29.12 7.41 -25.77
CA SER A 25 -28.20 6.47 -25.12
C SER A 25 -28.61 6.18 -23.67
N LYS A 26 -28.09 5.09 -23.10
CA LYS A 26 -28.36 4.71 -21.70
C LYS A 26 -27.07 4.72 -20.89
N SER A 27 -27.00 5.56 -19.86
CA SER A 27 -25.90 5.58 -18.91
C SER A 27 -26.04 4.46 -17.88
N LEU A 28 -24.96 3.72 -17.66
CA LEU A 28 -24.88 2.66 -16.67
C LEU A 28 -24.38 3.18 -15.32
N TYR A 29 -25.05 2.79 -14.24
CA TYR A 29 -24.67 3.12 -12.88
C TYR A 29 -24.96 1.98 -11.91
N LEU A 30 -24.18 1.93 -10.83
CA LEU A 30 -24.43 1.04 -9.70
C LEU A 30 -25.31 1.74 -8.67
N ASP A 31 -26.37 1.05 -8.29
CA ASP A 31 -27.24 1.38 -7.17
C ASP A 31 -26.80 0.54 -5.96
N ILE A 32 -26.17 1.21 -5.00
CA ILE A 32 -25.50 0.59 -3.86
C ILE A 32 -26.29 0.90 -2.60
N TYR A 33 -26.65 -0.14 -1.86
CA TYR A 33 -27.26 -0.05 -0.54
C TYR A 33 -26.28 -0.53 0.52
N ARG A 34 -25.90 0.37 1.44
CA ARG A 34 -24.98 0.05 2.54
C ARG A 34 -25.40 0.79 3.81
N ASN A 35 -25.52 0.07 4.93
CA ASN A 35 -25.83 0.63 6.26
C ASN A 35 -27.04 1.58 6.28
N GLY A 36 -28.12 1.21 5.59
CA GLY A 36 -29.33 2.04 5.50
C GLY A 36 -29.21 3.26 4.58
N LYS A 37 -28.03 3.54 4.01
CA LYS A 37 -27.80 4.62 3.04
C LYS A 37 -27.74 4.06 1.62
N ARG A 38 -28.39 4.76 0.70
CA ARG A 38 -28.37 4.47 -0.74
C ARG A 38 -27.44 5.45 -1.43
N THR A 39 -26.53 4.94 -2.26
CA THR A 39 -25.59 5.74 -3.05
C THR A 39 -25.57 5.27 -4.49
N TYR A 40 -25.32 6.20 -5.41
CA TYR A 40 -25.22 5.92 -6.84
C TYR A 40 -23.80 6.15 -7.33
N GLU A 41 -23.28 5.20 -8.10
CA GLU A 41 -21.93 5.26 -8.69
C GLU A 41 -22.06 5.15 -10.21
N TYR A 42 -21.85 6.26 -10.93
CA TYR A 42 -21.98 6.30 -12.38
C TYR A 42 -20.71 5.75 -13.04
N LEU A 43 -20.86 4.70 -13.87
CA LEU A 43 -19.74 3.99 -14.48
C LEU A 43 -19.12 4.73 -15.67
N LYS A 44 -19.75 5.83 -16.11
CA LYS A 44 -19.41 6.55 -17.37
C LYS A 44 -19.38 5.63 -18.60
N MET A 45 -20.12 4.53 -18.53
CA MET A 45 -20.35 3.59 -19.62
C MET A 45 -21.74 3.86 -20.19
N TYR A 46 -21.85 3.83 -21.51
CA TYR A 46 -23.08 4.14 -22.23
C TYR A 46 -23.44 3.01 -23.18
N LEU A 47 -24.72 2.66 -23.21
CA LEU A 47 -25.29 1.81 -24.26
C LEU A 47 -25.86 2.72 -25.35
N ILE A 48 -25.43 2.49 -26.59
CA ILE A 48 -25.92 3.24 -27.74
C ILE A 48 -27.19 2.58 -28.30
N PRO A 49 -28.05 3.32 -29.01
CA PRO A 49 -29.18 2.72 -29.72
C PRO A 49 -28.73 1.57 -30.63
N GLU A 50 -29.43 0.43 -30.56
CA GLU A 50 -29.08 -0.76 -31.33
C GLU A 50 -29.59 -0.67 -32.77
N THR A 51 -28.93 0.16 -33.58
CA THR A 51 -29.27 0.36 -35.01
C THR A 51 -28.63 -0.67 -35.93
N ASP A 52 -27.49 -1.25 -35.55
CA ASP A 52 -26.75 -2.23 -36.34
C ASP A 52 -26.11 -3.33 -35.47
N GLU A 53 -25.57 -4.37 -36.11
CA GLU A 53 -24.94 -5.50 -35.42
C GLU A 53 -23.67 -5.11 -34.65
N ASN A 54 -22.94 -4.09 -35.12
CA ASN A 54 -21.76 -3.57 -34.43
C ASN A 54 -22.15 -2.88 -33.12
N ALA A 55 -23.25 -2.13 -33.11
CA ALA A 55 -23.81 -1.47 -31.94
C ALA A 55 -24.24 -2.51 -30.89
N ARG A 56 -24.89 -3.61 -31.32
CA ARG A 56 -25.20 -4.74 -30.43
C ARG A 56 -23.95 -5.37 -29.83
N ARG A 57 -22.91 -5.60 -30.64
CA ARG A 57 -21.64 -6.17 -30.16
C ARG A 57 -20.94 -5.25 -29.16
N ARG A 58 -20.92 -3.93 -29.42
CA ARG A 58 -20.38 -2.92 -28.50
C ARG A 58 -21.16 -2.89 -27.19
N ASN A 59 -22.49 -2.83 -27.25
CA ASN A 59 -23.34 -2.84 -26.07
C ASN A 59 -23.15 -4.09 -25.21
N LYS A 60 -23.00 -5.27 -25.84
CA LYS A 60 -22.68 -6.53 -25.14
C LYS A 60 -21.33 -6.44 -24.41
N ALA A 61 -20.30 -5.92 -25.06
CA ALA A 61 -18.98 -5.73 -24.43
C ALA A 61 -19.06 -4.74 -23.24
N THR A 62 -19.76 -3.62 -23.43
CA THR A 62 -20.01 -2.62 -22.38
C THR A 62 -20.77 -3.21 -21.19
N MET A 63 -21.81 -4.02 -21.44
CA MET A 63 -22.54 -4.70 -20.37
C MET A 63 -21.70 -5.73 -19.63
N ASN A 64 -20.84 -6.48 -20.33
CA ASN A 64 -19.90 -7.40 -19.68
C ASN A 64 -18.92 -6.66 -18.77
N ALA A 65 -18.37 -5.54 -19.24
CA ALA A 65 -17.49 -4.69 -18.44
C ALA A 65 -18.22 -4.12 -17.20
N ALA A 66 -19.46 -3.64 -17.37
CA ALA A 66 -20.27 -3.12 -16.27
C ALA A 66 -20.62 -4.21 -15.24
N ASN A 67 -20.92 -5.44 -15.69
CA ASN A 67 -21.13 -6.58 -14.80
C ASN A 67 -19.85 -6.98 -14.06
N ALA A 68 -18.68 -6.92 -14.69
CA ALA A 68 -17.41 -7.15 -14.02
C ALA A 68 -17.15 -6.12 -12.91
N ILE A 69 -17.45 -4.83 -13.16
CA ILE A 69 -17.35 -3.77 -12.14
C ILE A 69 -18.36 -4.02 -11.01
N LYS A 70 -19.60 -4.43 -11.31
CA LYS A 70 -20.60 -4.84 -10.30
C LYS A 70 -20.04 -5.94 -9.40
N SER A 71 -19.48 -7.01 -9.98
CA SER A 71 -18.91 -8.13 -9.23
C SER A 71 -17.73 -7.69 -8.35
N LYS A 72 -16.82 -6.86 -8.87
CA LYS A 72 -15.71 -6.30 -8.10
C LYS A 72 -16.22 -5.49 -6.90
N ARG A 73 -17.27 -4.68 -7.09
CA ARG A 73 -17.86 -3.87 -6.03
C ARG A 73 -18.50 -4.70 -4.92
N ILE A 74 -19.13 -5.82 -5.28
CA ILE A 74 -19.68 -6.79 -4.30
C ILE A 74 -18.56 -7.38 -3.46
N ILE A 75 -17.42 -7.75 -4.07
CA ILE A 75 -16.25 -8.28 -3.35
C ILE A 75 -15.69 -7.21 -2.41
N GLU A 76 -15.47 -5.99 -2.88
CA GLU A 76 -14.98 -4.87 -2.05
C GLU A 76 -15.88 -4.59 -0.85
N MET A 77 -17.21 -4.66 -1.03
CA MET A 77 -18.17 -4.51 0.05
C MET A 77 -18.10 -5.64 1.05
N THR A 78 -18.06 -6.89 0.56
CA THR A 78 -17.98 -8.09 1.41
C THR A 78 -16.68 -8.09 2.23
N ASN A 79 -15.56 -7.77 1.58
CA ASN A 79 -14.24 -7.66 2.22
C ASN A 79 -14.24 -6.55 3.27
N GLY A 80 -14.78 -5.37 2.95
CA GLY A 80 -14.91 -4.26 3.89
C GLY A 80 -15.86 -4.55 5.07
N GLU A 81 -16.87 -5.40 4.90
CA GLU A 81 -17.80 -5.83 5.98
C GLU A 81 -17.19 -6.92 6.88
N ALA A 82 -16.40 -7.83 6.30
CA ALA A 82 -15.68 -8.87 7.03
C ALA A 82 -14.41 -8.36 7.74
N GLY A 83 -14.06 -7.07 7.60
CA GLY A 83 -12.80 -6.52 8.08
C GLY A 83 -11.57 -7.10 7.37
N ILE A 84 -11.78 -7.78 6.23
CA ILE A 84 -10.73 -8.32 5.39
C ILE A 84 -10.27 -7.16 4.52
N GLU A 85 -9.19 -6.50 4.93
CA GLU A 85 -8.48 -5.65 3.99
C GLU A 85 -8.07 -6.52 2.81
N ASN A 86 -8.38 -6.07 1.58
CA ASN A 86 -7.84 -6.69 0.37
C ASN A 86 -6.35 -6.91 0.62
N GLU A 87 -5.85 -8.15 0.48
CA GLU A 87 -4.43 -8.45 0.60
C GLU A 87 -3.68 -7.48 -0.32
N LYS A 88 -3.10 -6.42 0.28
CA LYS A 88 -2.21 -5.53 -0.46
C LYS A 88 -1.13 -6.44 -1.02
N GLU A 89 -0.74 -6.21 -2.27
CA GLU A 89 0.38 -6.94 -2.86
C GLU A 89 1.54 -6.95 -1.87
N LYS A 90 2.03 -8.15 -1.53
CA LYS A 90 3.09 -8.32 -0.54
C LYS A 90 4.36 -7.72 -1.11
N VAL A 91 4.70 -6.52 -0.68
CA VAL A 91 5.95 -5.86 -1.06
C VAL A 91 7.05 -6.31 -0.13
N PHE A 92 8.10 -6.94 -0.68
CA PHE A 92 9.30 -7.26 0.08
C PHE A 92 10.09 -6.00 0.43
N LEU A 93 10.67 -5.97 1.62
CA LEU A 93 11.47 -4.84 2.10
C LEU A 93 12.68 -4.58 1.18
N LEU A 94 13.38 -5.62 0.76
CA LEU A 94 14.56 -5.46 -0.11
C LEU A 94 14.19 -4.92 -1.49
N ASP A 95 13.09 -5.38 -2.08
CA ASP A 95 12.58 -4.87 -3.36
C ASP A 95 12.20 -3.39 -3.23
N TRP A 96 11.51 -3.04 -2.15
CA TRP A 96 11.20 -1.65 -1.85
C TRP A 96 12.45 -0.78 -1.68
N MET A 97 13.47 -1.29 -0.98
CA MET A 97 14.73 -0.58 -0.79
C MET A 97 15.47 -0.36 -2.12
N GLN A 98 15.38 -1.30 -3.05
CA GLN A 98 15.93 -1.17 -4.39
C GLN A 98 15.16 -0.10 -5.20
N THR A 99 13.82 -0.11 -5.17
CA THR A 99 13.00 0.97 -5.76
C THR A 99 13.31 2.32 -5.12
N TYR A 100 13.49 2.38 -3.80
CA TYR A 100 13.86 3.59 -3.08
C TYR A 100 15.21 4.13 -3.56
N LYS A 101 16.20 3.26 -3.76
CA LYS A 101 17.53 3.60 -4.28
C LYS A 101 17.42 4.25 -5.67
N GLU A 102 16.74 3.62 -6.61
CA GLU A 102 16.53 4.15 -7.97
C GLU A 102 15.83 5.51 -7.96
N ASN A 103 14.86 5.69 -7.05
CA ASN A 103 14.18 6.96 -6.87
C ASN A 103 15.09 8.06 -6.30
N GLN A 104 16.08 7.72 -5.46
CA GLN A 104 17.07 8.70 -4.99
C GLN A 104 18.08 9.06 -6.08
N GLU A 105 18.48 8.10 -6.92
CA GLU A 105 19.38 8.32 -8.06
C GLU A 105 18.76 9.29 -9.07
N LYS A 106 17.49 9.09 -9.43
CA LYS A 106 16.74 10.02 -10.31
C LYS A 106 16.65 11.44 -9.77
N ARG A 107 16.79 11.63 -8.45
CA ARG A 107 16.78 12.94 -7.78
C ARG A 107 18.19 13.55 -7.65
N GLY A 108 19.22 12.91 -8.19
CA GLY A 108 20.60 13.40 -8.18
C GLY A 108 21.26 13.39 -6.81
N LYS A 109 20.79 12.58 -5.85
CA LYS A 109 21.39 12.52 -4.51
C LYS A 109 22.69 11.72 -4.50
N LYS A 110 23.69 12.22 -3.77
CA LYS A 110 25.04 11.64 -3.65
C LYS A 110 25.16 10.45 -2.67
N ASP A 111 24.08 10.05 -2.00
CA ASP A 111 24.13 9.05 -0.92
C ASP A 111 23.93 7.59 -1.38
N GLU A 112 24.01 7.32 -2.68
CA GLU A 112 23.77 5.99 -3.28
C GLU A 112 24.56 4.86 -2.60
N ASN A 113 25.84 5.12 -2.27
CA ASN A 113 26.69 4.14 -1.59
C ASN A 113 26.18 3.79 -0.19
N GLN A 114 25.65 4.75 0.56
CA GLN A 114 25.07 4.48 1.88
C GLN A 114 23.81 3.64 1.77
N ILE A 115 23.02 3.85 0.72
CA ILE A 115 21.81 3.05 0.45
C ILE A 115 22.19 1.61 0.08
N LYS A 116 23.19 1.41 -0.78
CA LYS A 116 23.71 0.08 -1.12
C LYS A 116 24.20 -0.69 0.11
N VAL A 117 24.93 -0.02 0.99
CA VAL A 117 25.42 -0.65 2.24
C VAL A 117 24.24 -0.97 3.16
N ALA A 118 23.29 -0.05 3.34
CA ALA A 118 22.11 -0.30 4.16
C ALA A 118 21.28 -1.50 3.65
N ILE A 119 21.11 -1.66 2.33
CA ILE A 119 20.45 -2.82 1.73
C ILE A 119 21.13 -4.13 2.15
N ARG A 120 22.47 -4.20 2.05
CA ARG A 120 23.23 -5.39 2.49
C ARG A 120 23.08 -5.68 3.97
N ILE A 121 23.15 -4.64 4.81
CA ILE A 121 22.96 -4.78 6.27
C ILE A 121 21.56 -5.32 6.58
N ILE A 122 20.53 -4.82 5.89
CA ILE A 122 19.15 -5.28 6.07
C ILE A 122 19.03 -6.75 5.62
N GLU A 123 19.64 -7.12 4.51
CA GLU A 123 19.67 -8.50 4.03
C GLU A 123 20.36 -9.44 5.04
N ASP A 124 21.49 -9.02 5.61
CA ASP A 124 22.20 -9.81 6.65
C ASP A 124 21.37 -9.95 7.94
N TYR A 125 20.64 -8.91 8.34
CA TYR A 125 19.84 -8.88 9.56
C TYR A 125 18.51 -9.65 9.43
N ALA A 126 17.76 -9.39 8.35
CA ALA A 126 16.37 -9.80 8.20
C ALA A 126 16.19 -10.91 7.14
N GLY A 127 17.20 -11.17 6.32
CA GLY A 127 17.09 -12.03 5.15
C GLY A 127 16.28 -11.40 4.01
N LYS A 128 15.96 -12.21 3.00
CA LYS A 128 15.34 -11.74 1.75
C LYS A 128 13.81 -11.71 1.75
N LYS A 129 13.18 -12.40 2.69
CA LYS A 129 11.73 -12.70 2.64
C LYS A 129 10.87 -11.82 3.54
N VAL A 130 11.45 -10.82 4.19
CA VAL A 130 10.69 -9.89 5.04
C VAL A 130 9.90 -8.93 4.17
N THR A 131 8.62 -8.81 4.46
CA THR A 131 7.66 -7.94 3.78
C THR A 131 7.39 -6.68 4.60
N LEU A 132 6.93 -5.60 3.94
CA LEU A 132 6.71 -4.31 4.61
C LEU A 132 5.64 -4.35 5.71
N ASP A 133 4.68 -5.27 5.63
CA ASP A 133 3.64 -5.52 6.63
C ASP A 133 4.17 -6.18 7.91
N GLN A 134 5.27 -6.93 7.81
CA GLN A 134 5.96 -7.56 8.95
C GLN A 134 6.86 -6.57 9.71
N ILE A 135 7.05 -5.36 9.19
CA ILE A 135 7.89 -4.35 9.83
C ILE A 135 7.07 -3.65 10.91
N ASP A 136 7.37 -4.01 12.16
CA ASP A 136 6.78 -3.41 13.35
C ASP A 136 7.84 -2.71 14.22
N LYS A 137 7.42 -2.28 15.43
CA LYS A 137 8.32 -1.62 16.38
C LYS A 137 9.45 -2.56 16.81
N ALA A 138 9.16 -3.85 17.02
CA ALA A 138 10.14 -4.82 17.48
C ALA A 138 11.21 -5.07 16.42
N PHE A 139 10.81 -5.22 15.15
CA PHE A 139 11.74 -5.32 14.03
C PHE A 139 12.68 -4.10 13.97
N CYS A 140 12.13 -2.89 14.07
CA CYS A 140 12.91 -1.66 14.03
C CYS A 140 13.88 -1.52 15.21
N GLN A 141 13.47 -1.95 16.42
CA GLN A 141 14.36 -1.97 17.59
C GLN A 141 15.49 -3.00 17.41
N GLY A 142 15.15 -4.22 17.00
CA GLY A 142 16.15 -5.27 16.72
C GLY A 142 17.16 -4.86 15.65
N TYR A 143 16.74 -4.08 14.65
CA TYR A 143 17.66 -3.52 13.66
C TYR A 143 18.65 -2.52 14.27
N ILE A 144 18.20 -1.67 15.19
CA ILE A 144 19.08 -0.74 15.92
C ILE A 144 20.07 -1.52 16.79
N ASP A 145 19.58 -2.55 17.49
CA ASP A 145 20.41 -3.38 18.38
C ASP A 145 21.45 -4.15 17.56
N TYR A 146 21.06 -4.75 16.44
CA TYR A 146 21.96 -5.40 15.49
C TYR A 146 23.07 -4.45 15.00
N LEU A 147 22.71 -3.23 14.59
CA LEU A 147 23.69 -2.21 14.17
C LEU A 147 24.72 -1.90 15.27
N MET A 148 24.28 -1.80 16.53
CA MET A 148 25.16 -1.44 17.64
C MET A 148 26.01 -2.63 18.12
N MET A 149 25.39 -3.79 18.30
CA MET A 149 25.96 -4.93 19.01
C MET A 149 26.68 -5.92 18.09
N GLU A 150 26.14 -6.17 16.90
CA GLU A 150 26.54 -7.30 16.06
C GLU A 150 27.19 -6.88 14.74
N TYR A 151 26.78 -5.74 14.16
CA TYR A 151 27.29 -5.31 12.87
C TYR A 151 28.78 -4.94 12.93
N ARG A 152 29.62 -5.80 12.33
CA ARG A 152 31.09 -5.64 12.28
C ARG A 152 31.60 -5.84 10.86
N PRO A 153 31.53 -4.82 9.98
CA PRO A 153 32.07 -4.95 8.63
C PRO A 153 33.56 -5.25 8.69
N ARG A 154 33.98 -6.33 8.03
CA ARG A 154 35.37 -6.86 8.07
C ARG A 154 35.87 -7.09 9.51
N GLY A 155 34.98 -7.47 10.43
CA GLY A 155 35.32 -7.76 11.82
C GLY A 155 35.58 -6.52 12.70
N LYS A 156 35.38 -5.29 12.20
CA LYS A 156 35.66 -4.05 12.95
C LYS A 156 34.38 -3.32 13.35
N ARG A 157 34.43 -2.64 14.49
CA ARG A 157 33.39 -1.66 14.89
C ARG A 157 33.47 -0.42 14.02
N VAL A 158 32.31 0.06 13.58
CA VAL A 158 32.15 1.36 12.91
C VAL A 158 31.71 2.42 13.92
N SER A 159 31.90 3.69 13.56
CA SER A 159 31.50 4.81 14.42
C SER A 159 29.97 4.91 14.57
N ASN A 160 29.50 5.45 15.69
CA ASN A 160 28.07 5.75 15.89
C ASN A 160 27.51 6.69 14.80
N PHE A 161 28.35 7.57 14.23
CA PHE A 161 27.95 8.42 13.12
C PHE A 161 27.62 7.60 11.87
N THR A 162 28.46 6.62 11.55
CA THR A 162 28.25 5.68 10.44
C THR A 162 26.99 4.84 10.66
N LEU A 163 26.81 4.26 11.86
CA LEU A 163 25.61 3.48 12.18
C LEU A 163 24.33 4.32 12.06
N LYS A 164 24.37 5.57 12.53
CA LYS A 164 23.24 6.50 12.42
C LYS A 164 22.87 6.79 10.98
N ASN A 165 23.83 6.80 10.05
CA ASN A 165 23.52 6.97 8.63
C ASN A 165 22.77 5.76 8.07
N TYR A 166 23.15 4.53 8.41
CA TYR A 166 22.41 3.33 7.99
C TYR A 166 20.99 3.29 8.56
N TYR A 167 20.84 3.60 9.85
CA TYR A 167 19.53 3.82 10.48
C TYR A 167 18.69 4.87 9.73
N ARG A 168 19.29 6.03 9.40
CA ARG A 168 18.60 7.12 8.69
C ARG A 168 18.13 6.71 7.30
N VAL A 169 18.90 5.87 6.60
CA VAL A 169 18.52 5.36 5.28
C VAL A 169 17.24 4.53 5.39
N LEU A 170 17.20 3.51 6.27
CA LEU A 170 16.01 2.68 6.43
C LEU A 170 14.81 3.51 6.90
N ASN A 171 15.00 4.40 7.88
CA ASN A 171 13.94 5.29 8.35
C ASN A 171 13.38 6.17 7.21
N SER A 172 14.24 6.70 6.35
CA SER A 172 13.82 7.51 5.19
C SER A 172 13.10 6.68 4.14
N ALA A 173 13.51 5.44 3.92
CA ALA A 173 12.86 4.51 3.02
C ALA A 173 11.47 4.09 3.51
N LEU A 174 11.29 3.83 4.82
CA LEU A 174 9.98 3.54 5.40
C LEU A 174 9.05 4.76 5.34
N ASN A 175 9.57 5.97 5.59
CA ASN A 175 8.79 7.20 5.37
C ASN A 175 8.38 7.39 3.90
N ALA A 176 9.20 6.96 2.96
CA ALA A 176 8.83 6.95 1.54
C ALA A 176 7.76 5.89 1.24
N ALA A 177 7.79 4.73 1.90
CA ALA A 177 6.79 3.68 1.76
C ALA A 177 5.41 4.15 2.27
N VAL A 178 5.40 4.89 3.38
CA VAL A 178 4.17 5.52 3.90
C VAL A 178 3.61 6.54 2.91
N ARG A 179 4.47 7.38 2.32
CA ARG A 179 4.07 8.34 1.26
C ARG A 179 3.57 7.67 -0.01
N ALA A 180 4.00 6.44 -0.27
CA ALA A 180 3.54 5.61 -1.39
C ALA A 180 2.34 4.72 -1.01
N GLU A 181 1.74 4.91 0.17
CA GLU A 181 0.59 4.14 0.68
C GLU A 181 0.80 2.62 0.83
N LEU A 182 2.07 2.19 0.78
CA LEU A 182 2.47 0.79 0.99
C LEU A 182 2.42 0.41 2.49
N MET A 183 2.66 1.38 3.37
CA MET A 183 2.58 1.23 4.83
C MET A 183 1.67 2.31 5.43
N ARG A 184 0.97 1.98 6.52
CA ARG A 184 0.09 2.96 7.21
C ARG A 184 0.87 4.00 8.02
N SER A 185 1.95 3.59 8.66
CA SER A 185 2.76 4.44 9.54
C SER A 185 4.18 3.88 9.66
N ASN A 186 5.17 4.73 9.92
CA ASN A 186 6.54 4.29 10.13
C ASN A 186 6.76 3.80 11.57
N PRO A 187 7.17 2.54 11.80
CA PRO A 187 7.35 2.01 13.15
C PRO A 187 8.48 2.68 13.94
N PHE A 188 9.46 3.32 13.29
CA PHE A 188 10.51 4.09 13.99
C PHE A 188 9.99 5.28 14.79
N ASP A 189 8.80 5.79 14.46
CA ASP A 189 8.16 6.88 15.19
C ASP A 189 7.67 6.42 16.57
N LYS A 190 7.52 5.10 16.77
CA LYS A 190 7.11 4.49 18.05
C LYS A 190 8.29 4.13 18.97
N ILE A 191 9.53 4.40 18.54
CA ILE A 191 10.76 4.16 19.31
C ILE A 191 11.16 5.44 20.02
N ASP A 192 11.49 5.33 21.31
CA ASP A 192 11.93 6.46 22.12
C ASP A 192 13.25 7.06 21.60
N LYS A 193 13.50 8.33 21.90
CA LYS A 193 14.76 8.97 21.57
C LYS A 193 15.94 8.34 22.34
N SER A 194 15.71 7.81 23.54
CA SER A 194 16.73 7.14 24.35
C SER A 194 17.32 5.92 23.66
N ASP A 195 16.46 5.19 22.95
CA ASP A 195 16.74 3.88 22.35
C ASP A 195 17.31 4.01 20.93
N LYS A 196 17.37 5.24 20.40
CA LYS A 196 17.97 5.56 19.10
C LYS A 196 19.46 5.80 19.23
N ILE A 197 20.18 5.59 18.12
CA ILE A 197 21.63 5.79 18.03
C ILE A 197 22.01 7.24 18.36
N ARG A 198 22.66 7.43 19.52
CA ARG A 198 23.16 8.73 20.00
C ARG A 198 24.50 9.08 19.31
N LEU A 199 24.62 10.34 18.91
CA LEU A 199 25.89 10.88 18.42
C LEU A 199 26.68 11.45 19.60
N PRO A 200 28.01 11.27 19.65
CA PRO A 200 28.83 12.03 20.58
C PRO A 200 28.77 13.52 20.25
N GLU A 201 28.89 14.38 21.27
CA GLU A 201 28.95 15.82 21.06
C GLU A 201 30.14 16.21 20.18
N SER A 202 29.88 17.07 19.19
CA SER A 202 30.94 17.62 18.35
C SER A 202 31.73 18.64 19.15
N LYS A 203 32.99 18.33 19.48
CA LYS A 203 33.92 19.32 20.04
C LYS A 203 34.24 20.36 18.95
N ARG A 204 33.58 21.52 19.00
CA ARG A 204 33.92 22.67 18.16
C ARG A 204 35.09 23.40 18.79
N SER A 205 36.29 23.22 18.26
CA SER A 205 37.42 24.10 18.56
C SER A 205 37.30 25.36 17.70
N TYR A 206 37.07 26.51 18.34
CA TYR A 206 37.18 27.80 17.67
C TYR A 206 38.66 28.23 17.73
N MET A 207 39.27 28.56 16.59
CA MET A 207 40.58 29.21 16.60
C MET A 207 40.42 30.58 17.25
N THR A 208 41.19 30.84 18.30
CA THR A 208 41.28 32.15 18.96
C THR A 208 42.46 32.92 18.36
#